data_AF-A0A1U7XDN7-F1
#
_entry.id   AF-A0A1U7XDN7-F1
#
_cell.length_a   1.000
_cell.length_b   1.000
_cell.length_c   1.000
_cell.angle_alpha   90.00
_cell.angle_beta   90.00
_cell.angle_gamma   90.00
#
_symmetry.space_group_name_H-M   'P 1'
#
loop_
_entity.id
_entity.type
_entity.pdbx_description
1 polymer ?
#
loop_
_entity_poly.entity_id
_entity_poly.type
_entity_poly.pdbx_seq_one_letter_code
_entity_poly.pdbx_strand_id
1 'polypeptide(L)'
;MSIGARELTVLGEFKPFGLIAEALDGSPSDNCAEDYRYFLFSPELTKQRDEADELDLPSPSSDRSDHELFIRGNRIIWSIGSRVYKRFTSPSTVIKACWCRMGYTSEAVLCILQSDSLTIYNTSGDLTSFTAAYSILH
;
A
#
# COMPACT_ATOMS: atom_id res chain seq x y z
N MET A 1 -35.97 -24.53 11.81
CA MET A 1 -34.58 -24.43 12.29
C MET A 1 -33.74 -23.86 11.16
N SER A 2 -33.26 -22.62 11.29
CA SER A 2 -32.44 -21.98 10.25
C SER A 2 -31.03 -22.55 10.27
N ILE A 3 -30.71 -23.40 9.29
CA ILE A 3 -29.35 -23.81 8.99
C ILE A 3 -28.54 -22.56 8.62
N GLY A 4 -27.42 -22.33 9.32
CA GLY A 4 -26.33 -21.52 8.79
C GLY A 4 -26.12 -20.11 9.33
N ALA A 5 -26.81 -19.68 10.40
CA ALA A 5 -26.44 -18.43 11.07
C ALA A 5 -25.13 -18.65 11.87
N ARG A 6 -24.00 -18.20 11.32
CA ARG A 6 -22.73 -18.11 12.05
C ARG A 6 -22.65 -16.75 12.70
N GLU A 7 -22.50 -16.74 14.02
CA GLU A 7 -22.30 -15.52 14.79
C GLU A 7 -20.83 -15.10 14.69
N LEU A 8 -20.58 -13.83 14.35
CA LEU A 8 -19.23 -13.27 14.33
C LEU A 8 -18.99 -12.58 15.68
N THR A 9 -18.04 -13.11 16.45
CA THR A 9 -17.57 -12.44 17.66
C THR A 9 -16.44 -11.48 17.30
N VAL A 10 -16.65 -10.18 17.53
CA VAL A 10 -15.59 -9.18 17.39
C VAL A 10 -14.59 -9.39 18.52
N LEU A 11 -13.36 -9.78 18.17
CA LEU A 11 -12.28 -10.03 19.15
C LEU A 11 -11.53 -8.75 19.55
N GLY A 12 -11.62 -7.71 18.73
CA GLY A 12 -10.95 -6.44 18.98
C GLY A 12 -10.99 -5.54 17.74
N GLU A 13 -10.55 -4.31 17.93
CA GLU A 13 -10.38 -3.36 16.83
C GLU A 13 -9.07 -3.62 16.10
N PHE A 14 -9.11 -3.53 14.77
CA PHE A 14 -7.91 -3.57 13.95
C PHE A 14 -7.19 -2.22 13.99
N LYS A 15 -5.87 -2.24 14.19
CA LYS A 15 -5.00 -1.08 14.01
C LYS A 15 -3.99 -1.38 12.92
N PRO A 16 -3.78 -0.48 11.94
CA PRO A 16 -2.82 -0.73 10.88
C PRO A 16 -1.40 -0.79 11.44
N PHE A 17 -0.59 -1.68 10.85
CA PHE A 17 0.80 -1.87 11.28
C PHE A 17 1.64 -0.61 11.07
N GLY A 18 1.28 0.21 10.08
CA GLY A 18 1.90 1.50 9.80
C GLY A 18 2.00 2.45 10.99
N LEU A 19 1.09 2.38 11.97
CA LEU A 19 1.21 3.17 13.21
C LEU A 19 2.40 2.74 14.07
N ILE A 20 2.64 1.42 14.16
CA ILE A 20 3.79 0.86 14.89
C ILE A 20 5.07 1.20 14.14
N ALA A 21 5.07 1.02 12.81
CA ALA A 21 6.21 1.33 11.96
C ALA A 21 6.61 2.81 12.04
N GLU A 22 5.64 3.72 11.98
CA GLU A 22 5.90 5.15 12.10
C GLU A 22 6.44 5.54 13.48
N ALA A 23 5.89 4.97 14.56
CA ALA A 23 6.40 5.23 15.91
C ALA A 23 7.87 4.79 16.08
N LEU A 24 8.26 3.69 15.42
CA LEU A 24 9.65 3.22 15.39
C LEU A 24 10.57 4.12 14.54
N ASP A 25 10.04 4.81 13.53
CA ASP A 25 10.79 5.75 12.69
C ASP A 25 11.07 7.10 13.40
N GLY A 26 10.45 7.33 14.56
CA GLY A 26 10.51 8.58 15.33
C GLY A 26 9.29 9.45 15.14
N SER A 27 8.98 10.27 16.15
CA SER A 27 7.71 10.99 16.28
C SER A 27 7.29 11.69 14.99
N PRO A 28 6.00 11.62 14.60
CA PRO A 28 5.47 12.49 13.57
C PRO A 28 5.74 13.94 13.98
N SER A 29 5.98 14.83 13.01
CA SER A 29 6.03 16.26 13.32
C SER A 29 4.73 16.64 14.00
N ASP A 30 4.81 17.39 15.12
CA ASP A 30 3.71 17.75 16.04
C ASP A 30 2.46 18.37 15.38
N ASN A 31 2.53 18.66 14.08
CA ASN A 31 1.46 19.26 13.28
C ASN A 31 0.75 18.28 12.33
N CYS A 32 1.12 17.00 12.28
CA CYS A 32 0.35 16.02 11.51
C CYS A 32 -0.93 15.67 12.27
N ALA A 33 -2.07 16.13 11.76
CA ALA A 33 -3.39 15.69 12.20
C ALA A 33 -3.44 14.16 12.36
N GLU A 34 -4.24 13.68 13.31
CA GLU A 34 -4.48 12.24 13.55
C GLU A 34 -5.05 11.49 12.34
N ASP A 35 -5.34 12.19 11.24
CA ASP A 35 -5.88 11.65 10.00
C ASP A 35 -4.81 10.87 9.21
N TYR A 36 -4.81 9.56 9.39
CA TYR A 36 -4.10 8.60 8.56
C TYR A 36 -5.09 7.80 7.73
N ARG A 37 -4.61 7.29 6.60
CA ARG A 37 -5.37 6.35 5.77
C ARG A 37 -4.58 5.09 5.60
N TYR A 38 -5.29 3.97 5.52
CA TYR A 38 -4.67 2.69 5.22
C TYR A 38 -5.58 1.85 4.31
N PHE A 39 -4.95 0.98 3.54
CA PHE A 39 -5.64 0.05 2.66
C PHE A 39 -4.95 -1.31 2.75
N LEU A 40 -5.73 -2.35 3.04
CA LEU A 40 -5.28 -3.72 2.92
C LEU A 40 -5.51 -4.20 1.49
N PHE A 41 -4.56 -4.97 0.97
CA PHE A 41 -4.63 -5.44 -0.40
C PHE A 41 -3.95 -6.81 -0.54
N SER A 42 -4.43 -7.58 -1.53
CA SER A 42 -3.90 -8.92 -1.80
C SER A 42 -2.46 -8.83 -2.32
N PRO A 43 -1.56 -9.73 -1.86
CA PRO A 43 -0.20 -9.87 -2.41
C PRO A 43 -0.16 -9.94 -3.94
N GLU A 44 -1.19 -10.55 -4.55
CA GLU A 44 -1.33 -10.72 -6.01
C GLU A 44 -1.38 -9.40 -6.80
N LEU A 45 -1.69 -8.28 -6.14
CA LEU A 45 -1.67 -6.97 -6.79
C LEU A 45 -0.25 -6.48 -7.07
N THR A 46 0.73 -6.92 -6.28
CA THR A 46 2.15 -6.50 -6.41
C THR A 46 3.07 -7.61 -6.90
N LYS A 47 2.58 -8.85 -7.05
CA LYS A 47 3.37 -9.92 -7.67
C LYS A 47 3.61 -9.61 -9.15
N GLN A 48 4.87 -9.71 -9.55
CA GLN A 48 5.26 -9.72 -10.96
C GLN A 48 4.78 -11.05 -11.55
N ARG A 49 4.05 -11.00 -12.67
CA ARG A 49 3.82 -12.21 -13.47
C ARG A 49 5.14 -12.52 -14.15
N ASP A 50 5.97 -13.35 -13.55
CA ASP A 50 7.05 -13.99 -14.30
C ASP A 50 6.41 -14.89 -15.36
N GLU A 51 6.89 -14.81 -16.60
CA GLU A 51 6.43 -15.64 -17.73
C GLU A 51 6.91 -17.10 -17.62
N ALA A 52 7.28 -17.56 -16.42
CA ALA A 52 7.85 -18.88 -16.17
C ALA A 52 7.26 -19.55 -14.91
N ASP A 53 5.95 -19.44 -14.69
CA ASP A 53 5.22 -20.34 -13.77
C ASP A 53 5.06 -21.72 -14.44
N GLU A 54 6.20 -22.34 -14.78
CA GLU A 54 6.31 -23.77 -15.00
C GLU A 54 6.64 -24.39 -13.64
N LEU A 55 5.68 -25.15 -13.11
CA LEU A 55 5.64 -25.91 -11.86
C LEU A 55 4.81 -25.24 -10.75
N ASP A 56 3.57 -25.72 -10.64
CA ASP A 56 2.68 -25.69 -9.47
C ASP A 56 3.38 -26.23 -8.20
N LEU A 57 4.40 -25.52 -7.71
CA LEU A 57 4.95 -25.73 -6.38
C LEU A 57 4.17 -24.84 -5.42
N PRO A 58 3.59 -25.38 -4.32
CA PRO A 58 2.94 -24.54 -3.33
C PRO A 58 3.97 -23.54 -2.80
N SER A 59 3.79 -22.26 -3.13
CA SER A 59 4.66 -21.19 -2.66
C SER A 59 4.79 -21.30 -1.14
N PRO A 60 6.00 -21.17 -0.58
CA PRO A 60 6.18 -21.31 0.86
C PRO A 60 5.23 -20.36 1.57
N SER A 61 4.57 -20.86 2.62
CA SER A 61 3.50 -20.23 3.43
C SER A 61 3.74 -18.81 3.98
N SER A 62 4.84 -18.15 3.61
CA SER A 62 5.33 -16.88 4.14
C SER A 62 4.62 -15.64 3.56
N ASP A 63 3.84 -15.74 2.48
CA ASP A 63 3.37 -14.56 1.74
C ASP A 63 1.84 -14.51 1.53
N ARG A 64 1.09 -15.14 2.44
CA ARG A 64 -0.39 -15.03 2.49
C ARG A 64 -0.87 -13.91 3.41
N SER A 65 0.06 -13.17 4.02
CA SER A 65 -0.30 -12.03 4.88
C SER A 65 -0.83 -10.92 4.01
N ASP A 66 -1.90 -10.26 4.44
CA ASP A 66 -2.39 -9.09 3.73
C ASP A 66 -1.30 -8.01 3.69
N HIS A 67 -1.15 -7.40 2.51
CA HIS A 67 -0.29 -6.25 2.36
C HIS A 67 -1.05 -5.01 2.80
N GLU A 68 -0.34 -4.02 3.32
CA GLU A 68 -0.92 -2.78 3.79
C GLU A 68 -0.17 -1.60 3.15
N LEU A 69 -0.93 -0.63 2.63
CA LEU A 69 -0.43 0.71 2.34
C LEU A 69 -0.95 1.65 3.42
N PHE A 70 -0.05 2.16 4.24
CA PHE A 70 -0.33 3.17 5.25
C PHE A 70 0.15 4.54 4.76
N ILE A 71 -0.67 5.58 4.96
CA ILE A 71 -0.42 6.93 4.46
C ILE A 71 -0.72 7.95 5.57
N ARG A 72 0.26 8.79 5.91
CA ARG A 72 0.05 9.97 6.77
C ARG A 72 0.87 11.14 6.25
N GLY A 73 0.22 12.28 6.04
CA GLY A 73 0.86 13.47 5.50
C GLY A 73 1.53 13.17 4.15
N ASN A 74 2.86 13.28 4.11
CA ASN A 74 3.67 12.99 2.93
C ASN A 74 4.38 11.62 2.98
N ARG A 75 4.12 10.80 4.00
CA ARG A 75 4.76 9.50 4.21
C ARG A 75 3.83 8.38 3.77
N ILE A 76 4.40 7.40 3.06
CA ILE A 76 3.73 6.13 2.74
C ILE A 76 4.60 4.99 3.26
N ILE A 77 3.98 4.04 3.95
CA ILE A 77 4.60 2.80 4.41
C ILE A 77 3.89 1.64 3.76
N TRP A 78 4.64 0.79 3.05
CA TRP A 78 4.14 -0.50 2.58
C TRP A 78 4.64 -1.59 3.53
N SER A 79 3.71 -2.30 4.15
CA SER A 79 3.96 -3.42 5.06
C SER A 79 3.34 -4.72 4.53
N ILE A 80 3.93 -5.84 4.97
CA ILE A 80 3.44 -7.20 4.73
C ILE A 80 3.34 -7.86 6.10
N GLY A 81 2.11 -8.08 6.58
CA GLY A 81 1.88 -8.47 7.97
C GLY A 81 2.54 -7.50 8.97
N SER A 82 3.44 -8.01 9.81
CA SER A 82 4.15 -7.22 10.83
C SER A 82 5.55 -6.76 10.41
N ARG A 83 5.81 -6.62 9.10
CA ARG A 83 7.10 -6.19 8.57
C ARG A 83 6.91 -5.04 7.60
N VAL A 84 7.73 -3.99 7.76
CA VAL A 84 7.81 -2.94 6.72
C VAL A 84 8.58 -3.48 5.53
N TYR A 85 7.94 -3.48 4.37
CA TYR A 85 8.55 -3.85 3.10
C TYR A 85 9.27 -2.64 2.48
N LYS A 86 8.59 -1.50 2.38
CA LYS A 86 9.19 -0.28 1.81
C LYS A 86 8.59 1.00 2.39
N ARG A 87 9.36 2.09 2.34
CA ARG A 87 8.95 3.44 2.73
C ARG A 87 9.10 4.37 1.54
N PHE A 88 8.14 5.27 1.40
CA PHE A 88 8.16 6.34 0.40
C PHE A 88 7.88 7.66 1.10
N THR A 89 8.60 8.70 0.68
CA THR A 89 8.38 10.06 1.17
C THR A 89 8.16 10.95 -0.04
N SER A 90 7.02 11.62 -0.04
CA SER A 90 6.63 12.55 -1.08
C SER A 90 7.08 13.97 -0.71
N PRO A 91 7.34 14.87 -1.68
CA PRO A 91 7.68 16.26 -1.39
C PRO A 91 6.52 17.07 -0.77
N SER A 92 5.28 16.62 -0.93
CA SER A 92 4.07 17.27 -0.40
C SER A 92 3.05 16.24 0.11
N THR A 93 1.99 16.69 0.78
CA THR A 93 0.95 15.80 1.33
C THR A 93 0.32 14.93 0.24
N VAL A 94 0.21 13.64 0.54
CA VAL A 94 -0.38 12.65 -0.36
C VAL A 94 -1.90 12.82 -0.36
N ILE A 95 -2.47 13.13 -1.52
CA ILE A 95 -3.92 13.19 -1.73
C ILE A 95 -4.47 11.78 -1.90
N LYS A 96 -3.80 10.91 -2.66
CA LYS A 96 -4.19 9.50 -2.84
C LYS A 96 -2.98 8.67 -3.20
N ALA A 97 -2.94 7.42 -2.76
CA ALA A 97 -1.98 6.44 -3.29
C ALA A 97 -2.71 5.13 -3.59
N CYS A 98 -2.36 4.48 -4.70
CA CYS A 98 -2.90 3.17 -5.04
C CYS A 98 -1.96 2.37 -5.94
N TRP A 99 -2.01 1.05 -5.78
CA TRP A 99 -1.44 0.13 -6.77
C TRP A 99 -2.34 0.10 -8.02
N CYS A 100 -1.71 0.21 -9.17
CA CYS A 100 -2.33 0.34 -10.48
C CYS A 100 -1.52 -0.51 -11.49
N ARG A 101 -2.16 -1.06 -12.52
CA ARG A 101 -1.47 -1.66 -13.69
C ARG A 101 -1.70 -0.74 -14.88
N MET A 102 -0.63 -0.23 -15.48
CA MET A 102 -0.73 0.62 -16.67
C MET A 102 -0.86 -0.26 -17.91
N GLY A 103 -1.78 0.07 -18.82
CA GLY A 103 -2.34 -0.89 -19.79
C GLY A 103 -1.35 -1.62 -20.72
N TYR A 104 -0.13 -1.13 -20.89
CA TYR A 104 0.92 -1.79 -21.69
C TYR A 104 1.92 -2.59 -20.85
N THR A 105 1.89 -2.49 -19.52
CA THR A 105 2.75 -3.23 -18.59
C THR A 105 1.91 -4.19 -17.74
N SER A 106 2.31 -5.46 -17.68
CA SER A 106 1.79 -6.41 -16.69
C SER A 106 2.24 -6.05 -15.26
N GLU A 107 3.26 -5.19 -15.15
CA GLU A 107 3.85 -4.71 -13.91
C GLU A 107 2.89 -3.81 -13.13
N ALA A 108 2.81 -4.08 -11.83
CA ALA A 108 2.14 -3.22 -10.88
C ALA A 108 3.03 -2.03 -10.55
N VAL A 109 2.43 -0.85 -10.51
CA VAL A 109 3.08 0.40 -10.12
C VAL A 109 2.28 1.07 -9.00
N LEU A 110 2.98 1.79 -8.13
CA LEU A 110 2.38 2.61 -7.08
C LEU A 110 2.22 4.03 -7.61
N CYS A 111 0.98 4.41 -7.86
CA CYS A 111 0.58 5.76 -8.24
C CYS A 111 0.41 6.60 -6.96
N ILE A 112 1.18 7.68 -6.77
CA ILE A 112 1.06 8.63 -5.65
C ILE A 112 0.65 10.00 -6.20
N LEU A 113 -0.58 10.41 -5.87
CA LEU A 113 -1.15 11.69 -6.25
C LEU A 113 -0.93 12.74 -5.15
N GLN A 114 -0.43 13.90 -5.58
CA GLN A 114 -0.21 15.10 -4.79
C GLN A 114 -0.92 16.28 -5.45
N SER A 115 -0.93 17.46 -4.81
CA SER A 115 -1.64 18.64 -5.31
C SER A 115 -1.19 19.12 -6.69
N ASP A 116 0.08 18.92 -7.03
CA ASP A 116 0.75 19.46 -8.22
C ASP A 116 1.37 18.37 -9.11
N SER A 117 1.32 17.11 -8.66
CA SER A 117 2.12 16.04 -9.25
C SER A 117 1.52 14.65 -9.06
N LEU A 118 1.82 13.78 -10.01
CA LEU A 118 1.63 12.34 -9.94
C LEU A 118 3.00 11.67 -10.04
N THR A 119 3.38 10.97 -8.98
CA THR A 119 4.64 10.23 -8.88
C THR A 119 4.36 8.74 -8.98
N ILE A 120 5.11 8.03 -9.83
CA ILE A 120 4.88 6.61 -10.11
C ILE A 120 6.13 5.81 -9.76
N TYR A 121 5.97 4.84 -8.87
CA TYR A 121 7.04 3.91 -8.48
C TYR A 121 6.72 2.49 -8.97
N ASN A 122 7.73 1.71 -9.33
CA ASN A 122 7.57 0.26 -9.49
C ASN A 122 7.48 -0.45 -8.12
N THR A 123 7.30 -1.78 -8.11
CA THR A 123 7.24 -2.58 -6.87
C THR A 123 8.59 -2.65 -6.13
N SER A 124 9.70 -2.61 -6.86
CA SER A 124 11.03 -2.42 -6.26
C SER A 124 11.15 -1.07 -5.56
N GLY A 125 10.27 -0.12 -5.89
CA GLY A 125 10.13 1.25 -5.42
C GLY A 125 11.14 2.22 -6.00
N ASP A 126 11.58 1.97 -7.23
CA ASP A 126 12.30 2.92 -8.06
C ASP A 126 11.31 3.84 -8.76
N LEU A 127 11.69 5.11 -8.92
CA LEU A 127 10.87 6.10 -9.60
C LEU A 127 10.85 5.80 -11.10
N THR A 128 9.68 5.48 -11.64
CA THR A 128 9.50 5.18 -13.06
C THR A 128 9.08 6.41 -13.85
N SER A 129 8.29 7.32 -13.24
CA SER A 129 7.84 8.54 -13.89
C SER A 129 7.37 9.59 -12.88
N PHE A 130 7.53 10.86 -13.27
CA PHE A 130 7.00 12.03 -12.57
C PHE A 130 6.25 12.88 -13.59
N THR A 131 4.98 13.19 -13.30
CA THR A 131 4.18 14.11 -14.11
C THR A 131 3.71 15.26 -13.23
N ALA A 132 4.16 16.48 -13.53
CA ALA A 132 3.56 17.68 -12.95
C ALA A 132 2.21 17.91 -13.65
N ALA A 133 1.11 17.73 -12.92
CA ALA A 133 -0.22 17.85 -13.49
C ALA A 133 -0.64 19.32 -13.45
N TYR A 134 -0.69 19.98 -14.61
CA TYR A 134 -1.58 21.12 -14.77
C TYR A 134 -3.02 20.59 -14.65
N SER A 135 -3.60 20.75 -13.46
CA SER A 135 -5.03 20.58 -13.14
C SER A 135 -5.60 19.17 -13.36
N ILE A 136 -5.52 18.31 -12.33
CA ILE A 136 -6.45 17.17 -12.23
C ILE A 136 -7.81 17.74 -11.80
N LEU A 137 -8.77 17.76 -12.72
CA LEU A 137 -10.13 18.27 -12.50
C LEU A 137 -10.83 17.49 -11.39
N HIS A 138 -11.42 18.27 -10.47
CA HIS A 138 -12.12 17.85 -9.26
C HIS A 138 -13.60 17.57 -9.51
#